data_AF-A0A530L8W3-F1
#
_entry.id   AF-A0A530L8W3-F1
#
_cell.length_a   1.000
_cell.length_b   1.000
_cell.length_c   1.000
_cell.angle_alpha   90.00
_cell.angle_beta   90.00
_cell.angle_gamma   90.00
#
_symmetry.space_group_name_H-M   'P 1'
#
loop_
_entity.id
_entity.type
_entity.pdbx_description
1 polymer ?
#
loop_
_entity_poly.entity_id
_entity_poly.type
_entity_poly.pdbx_seq_one_letter_code
_entity_poly.pdbx_strand_id
1 'polypeptide(L)'
;MDAIATRNDLQSNAKKECIDLLNARLADAIDLALITKQAHWNVKGTQFIAIHEMLDTFREEIDGHVDIIAERAVQLGGTALGTSQEVSKATMLEAYPTDIHKTRDHL
;
A
#
# COMPACT_ATOMS: atom_id res chain seq x y z
N MET A 1 6.09 18.91 7.29
CA MET A 1 5.69 19.82 6.20
C MET A 1 4.37 20.45 6.59
N ASP A 2 4.19 21.74 6.36
CA ASP A 2 2.95 22.42 6.71
C ASP A 2 1.84 22.06 5.74
N ALA A 3 0.65 21.75 6.28
CA ALA A 3 -0.50 21.36 5.46
C ALA A 3 -0.98 22.53 4.59
N ILE A 4 -1.39 22.21 3.36
CA ILE A 4 -1.97 23.18 2.42
C ILE A 4 -3.39 23.53 2.89
N ALA A 5 -3.76 24.81 2.80
CA ALA A 5 -5.09 25.27 3.19
C ALA A 5 -6.19 24.61 2.33
N THR A 6 -7.18 24.00 2.97
CA THR A 6 -8.37 23.42 2.31
C THR A 6 -9.65 23.86 3.02
N ARG A 7 -10.81 23.67 2.38
CA ARG A 7 -12.13 23.90 3.00
C ARG A 7 -12.54 22.77 3.96
N ASN A 8 -11.77 21.68 3.99
CA ASN A 8 -11.94 20.55 4.91
C ASN A 8 -11.16 20.86 6.20
N ASP A 9 -11.74 21.70 7.04
CA ASP A 9 -11.07 22.15 8.27
C ASP A 9 -11.67 21.54 9.52
N LEU A 10 -10.80 21.22 10.47
CA LEU A 10 -11.15 20.72 11.79
C LEU A 10 -10.46 21.62 12.81
N GLN A 11 -11.16 22.00 13.88
CA GLN A 11 -10.66 22.94 14.88
C GLN A 11 -9.51 22.37 15.76
N SER A 12 -9.05 21.15 15.50
CA SER A 12 -8.07 20.42 16.31
C SER A 12 -6.91 19.85 15.47
N ASN A 13 -5.88 19.30 16.14
CA ASN A 13 -4.78 18.59 15.47
C ASN A 13 -5.22 17.30 14.75
N ALA A 14 -6.49 16.89 14.87
CA ALA A 14 -7.03 15.69 14.25
C ALA A 14 -6.73 15.62 12.74
N LYS A 15 -6.79 16.75 12.03
CA LYS A 15 -6.47 16.79 10.60
C LYS A 15 -5.04 16.34 10.31
N LYS A 16 -4.08 16.81 11.10
CA LYS A 16 -2.67 16.45 10.97
C LYS A 16 -2.46 14.97 11.31
N GLU A 17 -2.98 14.51 12.45
CA GLU A 17 -2.88 13.09 12.85
C GLU A 17 -3.50 12.16 11.80
N CYS A 18 -4.64 12.54 11.20
CA CYS A 18 -5.24 11.80 10.10
C CYS A 18 -4.33 11.74 8.87
N ILE A 19 -3.71 12.85 8.46
CA ILE A 19 -2.77 12.86 7.32
C ILE A 19 -1.57 11.96 7.60
N ASP A 20 -1.01 12.02 8.81
CA ASP A 20 0.14 11.21 9.21
C ASP A 20 -0.21 9.71 9.20
N LEU A 21 -1.38 9.34 9.75
CA LEU A 21 -1.89 7.96 9.70
C LEU A 21 -2.19 7.48 8.28
N LEU A 22 -2.78 8.33 7.43
CA LEU A 22 -3.07 7.99 6.04
C LEU A 22 -1.77 7.73 5.26
N ASN A 23 -0.73 8.55 5.44
CA ASN A 23 0.56 8.30 4.79
C ASN A 23 1.25 7.03 5.31
N ALA A 24 1.13 6.71 6.61
CA ALA A 24 1.63 5.44 7.13
C ALA A 24 0.91 4.24 6.48
N ARG A 25 -0.42 4.31 6.32
CA ARG A 25 -1.19 3.25 5.64
C ARG A 25 -0.97 3.23 4.13
N LEU A 26 -0.69 4.38 3.51
CA LEU A 26 -0.35 4.47 2.10
C LEU A 26 0.95 3.70 1.80
N ALA A 27 1.97 3.88 2.64
CA ALA A 27 3.23 3.15 2.51
C ALA A 27 3.02 1.64 2.60
N ASP A 28 2.32 1.16 3.64
CA ASP A 28 2.03 -0.26 3.82
C ASP A 28 1.22 -0.82 2.62
N ALA A 29 0.22 -0.08 2.12
CA ALA A 29 -0.62 -0.54 1.02
C ALA A 29 0.14 -0.62 -0.32
N ILE A 30 1.00 0.35 -0.61
CA ILE A 30 1.83 0.32 -1.82
C ILE A 30 2.83 -0.85 -1.76
N ASP A 31 3.46 -1.05 -0.60
CA ASP A 31 4.39 -2.16 -0.42
C ASP A 31 3.67 -3.52 -0.56
N LEU A 32 2.48 -3.65 0.05
CA LEU A 32 1.64 -4.84 -0.11
C LEU A 32 1.27 -5.11 -1.58
N ALA A 33 0.96 -4.08 -2.37
CA ALA A 33 0.69 -4.21 -3.80
C ALA A 33 1.91 -4.76 -4.58
N LEU A 34 3.12 -4.34 -4.21
CA LEU A 34 4.36 -4.84 -4.80
C LEU A 34 4.65 -6.27 -4.36
N ILE A 35 4.50 -6.58 -3.07
CA ILE A 35 4.64 -7.93 -2.50
C ILE A 35 3.68 -8.91 -3.18
N THR A 36 2.44 -8.49 -3.40
CA THR A 36 1.42 -9.31 -4.07
C THR A 36 1.86 -9.67 -5.49
N LYS A 37 2.43 -8.72 -6.23
CA LYS A 37 3.00 -9.00 -7.57
C LYS A 37 4.26 -9.86 -7.51
N GLN A 38 5.12 -9.66 -6.51
CA GLN A 38 6.29 -10.52 -6.27
C GLN A 38 5.86 -11.98 -6.09
N ALA A 39 4.81 -12.24 -5.29
CA ALA A 39 4.23 -13.58 -5.13
C ALA A 39 3.62 -14.09 -6.44
N HIS A 40 2.81 -13.27 -7.12
CA HIS A 40 2.13 -13.62 -8.36
C HIS A 40 3.11 -14.06 -9.47
N TRP A 41 4.25 -13.40 -9.60
CA TRP A 41 5.27 -13.76 -10.60
C TRP A 41 6.03 -15.04 -10.26
N ASN A 42 6.21 -15.35 -8.98
CA ASN A 42 7.15 -16.37 -8.53
C ASN A 42 6.50 -17.66 -8.00
N VAL A 43 5.17 -17.67 -7.83
CA VAL A 43 4.43 -18.85 -7.37
C VAL A 43 4.50 -19.99 -8.37
N LYS A 44 4.74 -21.21 -7.88
CA LYS A 44 4.81 -22.46 -8.63
C LYS A 44 4.16 -23.59 -7.82
N GLY A 45 3.59 -24.56 -8.53
CA GLY A 45 3.07 -25.79 -7.95
C GLY A 45 1.64 -26.10 -8.33
N THR A 46 1.03 -27.01 -7.57
CA THR A 46 -0.37 -27.39 -7.75
C THR A 46 -1.27 -26.18 -7.55
N GLN A 47 -2.26 -26.00 -8.45
CA GLN A 47 -3.18 -24.86 -8.45
C GLN A 47 -2.53 -23.52 -8.86
N PHE A 48 -1.35 -23.54 -9.52
CA PHE A 48 -0.65 -22.36 -10.00
C PHE A 48 -1.59 -21.31 -10.61
N ILE A 49 -2.38 -21.68 -11.62
CA ILE A 49 -3.20 -20.71 -12.36
C ILE A 49 -4.25 -20.03 -11.47
N ALA A 50 -4.93 -20.80 -10.62
CA ALA A 50 -5.96 -20.25 -9.73
C ALA A 50 -5.38 -19.24 -8.73
N ILE A 51 -4.20 -19.53 -8.18
CA ILE A 51 -3.55 -18.65 -7.20
C ILE A 51 -2.91 -17.46 -7.88
N HIS A 52 -2.29 -17.66 -9.05
CA HIS A 52 -1.74 -16.59 -9.87
C HIS A 52 -2.79 -15.56 -10.24
N GLU A 53 -3.97 -16.00 -10.71
CA GLU A 53 -5.09 -15.11 -11.04
C GLU A 53 -5.70 -14.45 -9.79
N MET A 54 -5.85 -15.20 -8.68
CA MET A 54 -6.34 -14.65 -7.41
C MET A 54 -5.43 -13.53 -6.87
N LEU A 55 -4.11 -13.67 -6.98
CA LEU A 55 -3.19 -12.61 -6.56
C LEU A 55 -3.34 -11.35 -7.41
N ASP A 56 -3.72 -11.47 -8.68
CA ASP A 56 -4.01 -10.31 -9.52
C ASP A 56 -5.30 -9.59 -9.12
N THR A 57 -6.34 -10.33 -8.71
CA THR A 57 -7.55 -9.70 -8.18
C THR A 57 -7.27 -8.96 -6.87
N PHE A 58 -6.41 -9.51 -6.01
CA PHE A 58 -5.98 -8.79 -4.79
C PHE A 58 -5.18 -7.53 -5.14
N ARG A 59 -4.28 -7.62 -6.13
CA ARG A 59 -3.50 -6.45 -6.57
C ARG A 59 -4.42 -5.33 -7.06
N GLU A 60 -5.43 -5.64 -7.86
CA GLU A 60 -6.39 -4.65 -8.36
C GLU A 60 -7.16 -3.97 -7.22
N GLU A 61 -7.65 -4.74 -6.24
CA GLU A 61 -8.34 -4.18 -5.06
C GLU A 61 -7.40 -3.29 -4.21
N ILE A 62 -6.16 -3.73 -4.00
CA ILE A 62 -5.17 -2.96 -3.23
C ILE A 62 -4.83 -1.65 -3.95
N ASP A 63 -4.66 -1.65 -5.28
CA ASP A 63 -4.40 -0.42 -6.05
C ASP A 63 -5.56 0.58 -5.90
N GLY A 64 -6.81 0.11 -5.86
CA GLY A 64 -7.96 0.96 -5.56
C GLY A 64 -7.89 1.57 -4.15
N HIS A 65 -7.46 0.81 -3.15
CA HIS A 65 -7.26 1.33 -1.80
C HIS A 65 -6.10 2.31 -1.69
N VAL A 66 -4.99 2.07 -2.38
CA VAL A 66 -3.85 2.98 -2.47
C VAL A 66 -4.31 4.36 -2.94
N ASP A 67 -5.10 4.41 -4.02
CA ASP A 67 -5.63 5.65 -4.57
C ASP A 67 -6.56 6.37 -3.57
N ILE A 68 -7.54 5.65 -2.99
CA ILE A 68 -8.46 6.21 -2.00
C ILE A 68 -7.71 6.82 -0.80
N ILE A 69 -6.68 6.12 -0.28
CA ILE A 69 -5.90 6.60 0.86
C ILE A 69 -5.09 7.85 0.49
N ALA A 70 -4.40 7.81 -0.65
CA ALA A 70 -3.59 8.92 -1.14
C ALA A 70 -4.43 10.18 -1.38
N GLU A 71 -5.54 10.04 -2.11
CA GLU A 71 -6.45 11.14 -2.38
C GLU A 71 -7.04 11.70 -1.08
N ARG A 72 -7.36 10.84 -0.10
CA ARG A 72 -7.88 11.30 1.19
C ARG A 72 -6.86 12.16 1.94
N ALA A 73 -5.58 11.78 1.93
CA ALA A 73 -4.52 12.59 2.54
C ALA A 73 -4.45 13.98 1.88
N VAL A 74 -4.53 14.03 0.54
CA VAL A 74 -4.51 15.28 -0.24
C VAL A 74 -5.75 16.14 0.02
N GLN A 75 -6.94 15.55 0.09
CA GLN A 75 -8.18 16.27 0.39
C GLN A 75 -8.17 16.95 1.77
N LEU A 76 -7.40 16.42 2.73
CA LEU A 76 -7.19 17.01 4.04
C LEU A 76 -6.09 18.09 4.05
N GLY A 77 -5.46 18.37 2.90
CA GLY A 77 -4.37 19.33 2.76
C GLY A 77 -2.98 18.75 2.97
N GLY A 78 -2.87 17.42 3.10
CA GLY A 78 -1.59 16.71 3.15
C GLY A 78 -0.96 16.53 1.78
N THR A 79 0.23 15.95 1.77
CA THR A 79 0.89 15.43 0.56
C THR A 79 0.91 13.91 0.68
N ALA A 80 0.47 13.20 -0.36
CA ALA A 80 0.60 11.76 -0.44
C ALA A 80 2.06 11.38 -0.77
N LEU A 81 2.66 10.50 0.02
CA LEU A 81 4.05 10.09 -0.10
C LEU A 81 4.18 8.70 -0.69
N GLY A 82 3.94 8.57 -2.00
CA GLY A 82 3.86 7.28 -2.69
C GLY A 82 5.09 6.88 -3.53
N THR A 83 6.21 7.61 -3.46
CA THR A 83 7.42 7.22 -4.21
C THR A 83 8.09 6.01 -3.56
N SER A 84 8.83 5.21 -4.34
CA SER A 84 9.50 4.01 -3.80
C SER A 84 10.46 4.32 -2.65
N GLN A 85 11.11 5.48 -2.66
CA GLN A 85 12.00 5.91 -1.58
C GLN A 85 11.24 6.25 -0.30
N GLU A 86 10.05 6.84 -0.39
CA GLU A 86 9.24 7.15 0.79
C GLU A 86 8.58 5.89 1.34
N VAL A 87 8.03 5.04 0.46
CA VAL A 87 7.47 3.74 0.83
C VAL A 87 8.52 2.88 1.53
N SER A 88 9.72 2.76 0.98
CA SER A 88 10.81 1.96 1.59
C SER A 88 11.26 2.46 2.96
N LYS A 89 11.09 3.75 3.28
CA LYS A 89 11.42 4.31 4.60
C LYS A 89 10.32 4.11 5.63
N ALA A 90 9.07 3.99 5.16
CA ALA A 90 7.88 4.15 6.01
C ALA A 90 7.05 2.86 6.18
N THR A 91 7.13 1.92 5.23
CA THR A 91 6.43 0.63 5.33
C THR A 91 6.88 -0.12 6.59
N MET A 92 5.91 -0.70 7.28
CA MET A 92 6.14 -1.57 8.44
C MET A 92 6.07 -3.06 8.08
N LEU A 93 5.87 -3.39 6.80
CA LEU A 93 5.86 -4.77 6.34
C LEU A 93 7.28 -5.35 6.34
N GLU A 94 7.39 -6.63 6.67
CA GLU A 94 8.64 -7.35 6.52
C GLU A 94 8.96 -7.53 5.03
N ALA A 95 10.26 -7.46 4.69
CA ALA A 95 10.69 -7.68 3.33
C ALA A 95 10.28 -9.08 2.86
N TYR A 96 9.52 -9.13 1.77
CA TYR A 96 9.04 -10.41 1.23
C TYR A 96 10.21 -11.23 0.68
N PRO A 97 10.32 -12.53 1.03
CA PRO A 97 11.39 -13.38 0.53
C PRO A 97 11.34 -13.51 -1.00
N THR A 98 12.50 -13.45 -1.64
CA THR A 98 12.63 -13.49 -3.11
C THR A 98 13.11 -14.85 -3.64
N ASP A 99 13.38 -15.78 -2.73
CA ASP A 99 13.90 -17.13 -2.99
C ASP A 99 12.89 -18.25 -2.70
N ILE A 100 11.61 -17.90 -2.49
CA ILE A 100 10.50 -18.84 -2.35
C ILE A 100 9.74 -19.01 -3.67
N HIS A 101 9.22 -20.23 -3.89
CA HIS A 101 8.50 -20.58 -5.11
C HIS A 101 7.32 -21.51 -4.91
N LYS A 102 7.27 -22.33 -3.85
CA LYS A 102 6.15 -23.26 -3.69
C LYS A 102 4.94 -22.47 -3.22
N THR A 103 3.76 -22.77 -3.74
CA THR A 103 2.49 -22.20 -3.29
C THR A 103 2.37 -22.05 -1.76
N ARG A 104 2.76 -23.08 -0.99
CA ARG A 104 2.64 -23.06 0.48
C ARG A 104 3.63 -22.12 1.18
N ASP A 105 4.70 -21.71 0.50
CA ASP A 105 5.69 -20.79 1.05
C ASP A 105 5.25 -19.34 0.88
N HIS A 106 4.26 -19.08 0.00
CA HIS A 106 3.66 -17.76 -0.24
C HIS A 106 2.42 -17.47 0.63
N LEU A 107 1.96 -18.46 1.42
CA LEU A 107 0.75 -18.43 2.26
C LEU A 107 1.13 -18.54 3.74
#